data_AF-A0A2D6QBT9-F1
#
_entry.id   AF-A0A2D6QBT9-F1
#
_cell.length_a   1.000
_cell.length_b   1.000
_cell.length_c   1.000
_cell.angle_alpha   90.00
_cell.angle_beta   90.00
_cell.angle_gamma   90.00
#
_symmetry.space_group_name_H-M   'P 1'
#
loop_
_entity.id
_entity.type
_entity.pdbx_description
1 polymer ?
#
loop_
_entity_poly.entity_id
_entity_poly.type
_entity_poly.pdbx_seq_one_letter_code
_entity_poly.pdbx_strand_id
1 'polypeptide(L)'
;MSSQFVDFNADGHLDFIAATYEGTVFLVAGSKDGWGQPQHLEDAKGRNIVISLYYDMEDNEYKNANRSPKGQKDSGDHCVSATVFDWDDDGDPDLLLGAYDGALYRQMNEGKPGAPAYTGINIPVEAGGKPFEMRGGLTAARLVDWNGDGLQDLVCGGFKGGVSVLVNKGQRDKPRFGAPKTLIAKAKRNGAPSEGLYVDPVDYDGDGDLDLLVGGIAQVPSEQTPLSDEEAANLDQWMNKLEKLEAQSIALYENLEKALANFSKKEKRAALKEFQSGKAMQMLEDSIARLYTKIGKLESAPARESGIWLYRRR
;
A
#
# COMPACT_ATOMS: atom_id res chain seq x y z
N MET A 1 -3.31 2.40 7.19
CA MET A 1 -4.75 2.67 7.15
C MET A 1 -4.89 4.14 6.88
N SER A 2 -5.33 4.49 5.66
CA SER A 2 -5.77 5.86 5.34
C SER A 2 -7.13 6.04 5.99
N SER A 3 -7.27 7.03 6.87
CA SER A 3 -8.55 7.46 7.41
C SER A 3 -8.82 8.89 6.96
N GLN A 4 -10.10 9.25 6.91
CA GLN A 4 -10.52 10.53 6.37
C GLN A 4 -11.73 11.05 7.15
N PHE A 5 -11.73 12.36 7.40
CA PHE A 5 -12.93 13.09 7.75
C PHE A 5 -13.58 13.61 6.46
N VAL A 6 -14.87 13.34 6.29
CA VAL A 6 -15.64 13.71 5.10
C VAL A 6 -17.10 13.84 5.50
N ASP A 7 -17.82 14.83 4.98
CA ASP A 7 -19.28 14.88 5.10
C ASP A 7 -19.86 13.87 4.12
N PHE A 8 -19.98 12.62 4.57
CA PHE A 8 -20.29 11.46 3.73
C PHE A 8 -21.78 11.40 3.41
N ASN A 9 -22.61 11.74 4.39
CA ASN A 9 -24.07 11.72 4.28
C ASN A 9 -24.67 13.08 3.81
N ALA A 10 -23.82 14.09 3.55
CA ALA A 10 -24.20 15.43 3.13
C ALA A 10 -25.12 16.15 4.14
N ASP A 11 -24.95 15.87 5.44
CA ASP A 11 -25.73 16.49 6.51
C ASP A 11 -25.08 17.76 7.09
N GLY A 12 -23.90 18.13 6.61
CA GLY A 12 -23.13 19.28 7.05
C GLY A 12 -22.23 19.00 8.27
N HIS A 13 -22.16 17.75 8.74
CA HIS A 13 -21.25 17.29 9.77
C HIS A 13 -20.17 16.38 9.17
N LEU A 14 -18.96 16.42 9.74
CA LEU A 14 -17.90 15.53 9.31
C LEU A 14 -18.15 14.13 9.86
N ASP A 15 -18.16 13.14 8.98
CA ASP A 15 -18.08 11.73 9.30
C ASP A 15 -16.63 11.24 9.26
N PHE A 16 -16.38 10.08 9.87
CA PHE A 16 -15.08 9.44 9.86
C PHE A 16 -15.15 8.09 9.14
N ILE A 17 -14.31 7.91 8.12
CA ILE A 17 -14.18 6.65 7.39
C ILE A 17 -12.80 6.03 7.62
N ALA A 18 -12.77 4.71 7.83
CA ALA A 18 -11.54 3.95 7.95
C ALA A 18 -11.74 2.50 7.49
N ALA A 19 -10.76 1.97 6.77
CA ALA A 19 -10.66 0.52 6.59
C ALA A 19 -9.85 -0.10 7.74
N THR A 20 -10.17 -1.33 8.11
CA THR A 20 -9.44 -2.09 9.12
C THR A 20 -8.76 -3.30 8.50
N TYR A 21 -7.79 -3.88 9.22
CA TYR A 21 -7.06 -5.06 8.76
C TYR A 21 -7.95 -6.31 8.61
N GLU A 22 -9.18 -6.29 9.14
CA GLU A 22 -10.14 -7.37 8.92
C GLU A 22 -10.71 -7.37 7.48
N GLY A 23 -10.41 -6.33 6.69
CA GLY A 23 -10.75 -6.25 5.27
C GLY A 23 -12.04 -5.48 4.96
N THR A 24 -12.70 -4.93 5.98
CA THR A 24 -13.93 -4.13 5.91
C THR A 24 -13.65 -2.64 6.02
N VAL A 25 -14.63 -1.84 5.60
CA VAL A 25 -14.63 -0.38 5.73
C VAL A 25 -15.70 0.03 6.73
N PHE A 26 -15.35 0.93 7.65
CA PHE A 26 -16.25 1.49 8.65
C PHE A 26 -16.53 2.96 8.40
N LEU A 27 -17.76 3.35 8.71
CA LEU A 27 -18.23 4.73 8.80
C LEU A 27 -18.64 5.01 10.25
N VAL A 28 -18.21 6.16 10.75
CA VAL A 28 -18.69 6.72 12.02
C VAL A 28 -19.34 8.06 11.69
N ALA A 29 -20.66 8.12 11.80
CA ALA A 29 -21.40 9.33 11.49
C ALA A 29 -21.10 10.43 12.51
N GLY A 30 -20.82 11.63 12.03
CA GLY A 30 -20.77 12.84 12.84
C GLY A 30 -22.15 13.43 13.05
N SER A 31 -22.29 14.24 14.09
CA SER A 31 -23.50 15.02 14.32
C SER A 31 -23.20 16.19 15.25
N LYS A 32 -24.16 17.09 15.42
CA LYS A 32 -24.11 18.14 16.46
C LYS A 32 -23.90 17.59 17.89
N ASP A 33 -24.33 16.35 18.14
CA ASP A 33 -24.30 15.71 19.47
C ASP A 33 -23.04 14.84 19.66
N GLY A 34 -22.14 14.83 18.68
CA GLY A 34 -20.89 14.06 18.68
C GLY A 34 -20.91 12.92 17.67
N TRP A 35 -20.16 11.86 17.97
CA TRP A 35 -19.91 10.73 17.07
C TRP A 35 -20.87 9.56 17.33
N GLY A 36 -21.39 8.98 16.25
CA GLY A 36 -22.16 7.74 16.28
C GLY A 36 -21.33 6.51 16.62
N GLN A 37 -21.98 5.35 16.63
CA GLN A 37 -21.27 4.07 16.70
C GLN A 37 -20.65 3.73 15.33
N PRO A 38 -19.47 3.08 15.29
CA PRO A 38 -18.94 2.55 14.04
C PRO A 38 -19.89 1.55 13.41
N GLN A 39 -20.12 1.69 12.11
CA GLN A 39 -20.92 0.78 11.30
C GLN A 39 -20.10 0.33 10.09
N HIS A 40 -20.33 -0.90 9.62
CA HIS A 40 -19.79 -1.30 8.33
C HIS A 40 -20.42 -0.44 7.23
N LEU A 41 -19.58 0.05 6.33
CA LEU A 41 -20.08 0.62 5.09
C LEU A 41 -20.59 -0.53 4.21
N GLU A 42 -21.77 -0.36 3.63
CA GLU A 42 -22.43 -1.38 2.83
C GLU A 42 -22.62 -0.93 1.38
N ASP A 43 -22.66 -1.91 0.47
CA ASP A 43 -23.06 -1.69 -0.91
C ASP A 43 -24.57 -1.64 -1.08
N ALA A 44 -25.04 -1.34 -2.29
CA ALA A 44 -26.47 -1.23 -2.61
C ALA A 44 -27.30 -2.51 -2.35
N LYS A 45 -26.65 -3.64 -2.04
CA LYS A 45 -27.31 -4.92 -1.71
C LYS A 45 -27.20 -5.26 -0.22
N GLY A 46 -26.78 -4.31 0.62
CA GLY A 46 -26.62 -4.51 2.07
C GLY A 46 -25.44 -5.44 2.43
N ARG A 47 -24.41 -5.48 1.57
CA ARG A 47 -23.21 -6.29 1.84
C ARG A 47 -22.05 -5.37 2.19
N ASN A 48 -21.27 -5.71 3.21
CA ASN A 48 -20.08 -4.96 3.60
C ASN A 48 -19.16 -4.67 2.41
N ILE A 49 -18.65 -3.44 2.36
CA ILE A 49 -17.60 -3.01 1.45
C ILE A 49 -16.30 -3.71 1.84
N VAL A 50 -15.77 -4.48 0.89
CA VAL A 50 -14.53 -5.25 1.01
C VAL A 50 -13.85 -5.28 -0.36
N ILE A 51 -12.53 -5.51 -0.41
CA ILE A 51 -11.83 -5.74 -1.69
C ILE A 51 -12.09 -7.15 -2.21
N SER A 52 -11.82 -8.16 -1.37
CA SER A 52 -12.00 -9.56 -1.73
C SER A 52 -12.07 -10.42 -0.46
N LEU A 53 -10.95 -10.53 0.25
CA LEU A 53 -10.87 -11.25 1.51
C LEU A 53 -11.29 -10.35 2.66
N TYR A 54 -12.06 -10.93 3.58
CA TYR A 54 -12.34 -10.33 4.87
C TYR A 54 -12.35 -11.43 5.93
N TYR A 55 -12.05 -11.05 7.17
CA TYR A 55 -12.14 -11.94 8.30
C TYR A 55 -13.57 -11.92 8.84
N ASP A 56 -14.24 -13.07 8.77
CA ASP A 56 -15.57 -13.25 9.33
C ASP A 56 -15.44 -13.61 10.80
N MET A 57 -15.90 -12.70 11.67
CA MET A 57 -15.79 -12.84 13.12
C MET A 57 -16.73 -13.91 13.69
N GLU A 58 -17.85 -14.20 13.01
CA GLU A 58 -18.83 -15.19 13.48
C GLU A 58 -18.31 -16.60 13.20
N ASP A 59 -17.79 -16.83 12.00
CA ASP A 59 -17.24 -18.13 11.58
C ASP A 59 -15.75 -18.29 11.92
N ASN A 60 -15.09 -17.23 12.40
CA ASN A 60 -13.69 -17.19 12.79
C ASN A 60 -12.73 -17.65 11.66
N GLU A 61 -13.04 -17.25 10.42
CA GLU A 61 -12.27 -17.61 9.22
C GLU A 61 -12.21 -16.47 8.19
N TYR A 62 -11.23 -16.52 7.30
CA TYR A 62 -11.19 -15.62 6.15
C TYR A 62 -12.12 -16.12 5.03
N LYS A 63 -13.04 -15.25 4.60
CA LYS A 63 -13.95 -15.50 3.49
C LYS A 63 -13.63 -14.64 2.28
N ASN A 64 -13.97 -15.13 1.09
CA ASN A 64 -13.81 -14.40 -0.17
C ASN A 64 -15.16 -13.91 -0.69
N ALA A 65 -15.29 -12.60 -0.86
CA ALA A 65 -16.54 -11.96 -1.29
C ALA A 65 -16.73 -11.89 -2.82
N ASN A 66 -15.74 -12.29 -3.63
CA ASN A 66 -15.77 -12.31 -5.10
C ASN A 66 -16.23 -10.98 -5.71
N ARG A 67 -15.49 -9.90 -5.43
CA ARG A 67 -15.89 -8.52 -5.80
C ARG A 67 -15.25 -8.01 -7.09
N SER A 68 -14.47 -8.82 -7.80
CA SER A 68 -13.87 -8.41 -9.07
C SER A 68 -14.88 -8.32 -10.21
N PRO A 69 -14.59 -7.53 -11.27
CA PRO A 69 -15.46 -7.44 -12.44
C PRO A 69 -15.67 -8.80 -13.10
N LYS A 70 -16.81 -8.98 -13.76
CA LYS A 70 -17.15 -10.25 -14.40
C LYS A 70 -16.06 -10.71 -15.37
N GLY A 71 -15.61 -11.96 -15.23
CA GLY A 71 -14.55 -12.54 -16.05
C GLY A 71 -13.14 -12.16 -15.61
N GLN A 72 -12.99 -11.24 -14.65
CA GLN A 72 -11.72 -10.99 -13.99
C GLN A 72 -11.59 -11.90 -12.78
N LYS A 73 -10.34 -12.25 -12.47
CA LYS A 73 -10.05 -13.07 -11.31
C LYS A 73 -10.02 -12.19 -10.07
N ASP A 74 -10.68 -12.68 -9.03
CA ASP A 74 -10.59 -12.12 -7.70
C ASP A 74 -9.14 -12.02 -7.18
N SER A 75 -8.83 -10.89 -6.54
CA SER A 75 -7.48 -10.56 -6.05
C SER A 75 -7.04 -11.58 -4.99
N GLY A 76 -7.97 -11.97 -4.11
CA GLY A 76 -7.67 -12.76 -2.93
C GLY A 76 -6.91 -11.95 -1.89
N ASP A 77 -7.20 -10.66 -1.77
CA ASP A 77 -6.57 -9.77 -0.81
C ASP A 77 -7.60 -8.94 -0.02
N HIS A 78 -7.19 -8.40 1.11
CA HIS A 78 -8.02 -7.68 2.06
C HIS A 78 -7.74 -6.16 2.00
N CYS A 79 -8.77 -5.39 2.33
CA CYS A 79 -8.67 -3.94 2.41
C CYS A 79 -7.82 -3.51 3.61
N VAL A 80 -6.95 -2.52 3.41
CA VAL A 80 -6.12 -1.91 4.47
C VAL A 80 -6.25 -0.38 4.50
N SER A 81 -6.91 0.22 3.52
CA SER A 81 -7.21 1.65 3.48
C SER A 81 -8.44 1.94 2.64
N ALA A 82 -9.23 2.92 3.04
CA ALA A 82 -10.34 3.44 2.26
C ALA A 82 -10.24 4.97 2.21
N THR A 83 -10.61 5.55 1.09
CA THR A 83 -10.65 7.00 0.88
C THR A 83 -11.88 7.32 0.04
N VAL A 84 -12.60 8.36 0.42
CA VAL A 84 -13.79 8.84 -0.29
C VAL A 84 -13.37 9.92 -1.27
N PHE A 85 -13.81 9.77 -2.51
CA PHE A 85 -13.49 10.67 -3.60
C PHE A 85 -14.48 10.54 -4.74
N ASP A 86 -14.90 11.65 -5.34
CA ASP A 86 -15.69 11.67 -6.57
C ASP A 86 -14.78 11.36 -7.77
N TRP A 87 -14.78 10.10 -8.22
CA TRP A 87 -13.80 9.60 -9.18
C TRP A 87 -14.11 10.05 -10.61
N ASP A 88 -15.38 10.22 -10.94
CA ASP A 88 -15.86 10.59 -12.27
C ASP A 88 -16.52 11.97 -12.35
N ASP A 89 -16.34 12.80 -11.33
CA ASP A 89 -16.75 14.22 -11.27
C ASP A 89 -18.25 14.39 -11.47
N ASP A 90 -19.05 13.43 -11.01
CA ASP A 90 -20.51 13.42 -11.13
C ASP A 90 -21.23 14.04 -9.92
N GLY A 91 -20.45 14.42 -8.91
CA GLY A 91 -20.87 15.07 -7.69
C GLY A 91 -21.13 14.12 -6.55
N ASP A 92 -20.98 12.81 -6.73
CA ASP A 92 -21.21 11.81 -5.70
C ASP A 92 -19.93 11.10 -5.20
N PRO A 93 -19.89 10.66 -3.92
CA PRO A 93 -18.67 10.12 -3.34
C PRO A 93 -18.43 8.64 -3.67
N ASP A 94 -17.48 8.35 -4.54
CA ASP A 94 -16.93 7.00 -4.76
C ASP A 94 -15.93 6.58 -3.67
N LEU A 95 -15.46 5.33 -3.77
CA LEU A 95 -14.46 4.76 -2.87
C LEU A 95 -13.19 4.38 -3.62
N LEU A 96 -12.05 4.84 -3.10
CA LEU A 96 -10.72 4.32 -3.38
C LEU A 96 -10.30 3.37 -2.24
N LEU A 97 -10.11 2.10 -2.58
CA LEU A 97 -9.76 1.02 -1.67
C LEU A 97 -8.33 0.55 -1.94
N GLY A 98 -7.56 0.40 -0.87
CA GLY A 98 -6.19 -0.08 -0.93
C GLY A 98 -6.06 -1.49 -0.36
N ALA A 99 -5.37 -2.35 -1.11
CA ALA A 99 -5.09 -3.73 -0.73
C ALA A 99 -3.73 -3.86 -0.05
N TYR A 100 -3.60 -4.87 0.81
CA TYR A 100 -2.37 -5.16 1.54
C TYR A 100 -1.17 -5.41 0.62
N ASP A 101 -1.38 -6.06 -0.53
CA ASP A 101 -0.35 -6.38 -1.52
C ASP A 101 0.20 -5.16 -2.26
N GLY A 102 -0.48 -4.02 -2.18
CA GLY A 102 -0.07 -2.78 -2.87
C GLY A 102 -1.07 -2.30 -3.92
N ALA A 103 -2.07 -3.10 -4.29
CA ALA A 103 -3.04 -2.73 -5.32
C ALA A 103 -4.02 -1.65 -4.83
N LEU A 104 -4.56 -0.92 -5.81
CA LEU A 104 -5.65 0.04 -5.60
C LEU A 104 -6.86 -0.38 -6.44
N TYR A 105 -8.03 -0.21 -5.86
CA TYR A 105 -9.32 -0.46 -6.50
C TYR A 105 -10.22 0.73 -6.29
N ARG A 106 -11.03 1.07 -7.28
CA ARG A 106 -12.16 1.98 -7.10
C ARG A 106 -13.47 1.18 -7.06
N GLN A 107 -14.42 1.68 -6.29
CA GLN A 107 -15.79 1.19 -6.31
C GLN A 107 -16.73 2.35 -6.52
N MET A 108 -17.45 2.31 -7.64
CA MET A 108 -18.33 3.41 -8.03
C MET A 108 -19.59 3.44 -7.15
N ASN A 109 -20.06 4.63 -6.87
CA ASN A 109 -21.38 4.95 -6.37
C ASN A 109 -22.29 5.25 -7.58
N GLU A 110 -23.43 4.57 -7.68
CA GLU A 110 -24.44 4.83 -8.72
C GLU A 110 -25.70 5.50 -8.12
N GLY A 111 -25.55 6.04 -6.91
CA GLY A 111 -26.59 6.61 -6.10
C GLY A 111 -26.66 8.13 -6.27
N LYS A 112 -26.59 8.83 -5.15
CA LYS A 112 -26.54 10.28 -5.09
C LYS A 112 -25.81 10.72 -3.82
N PRO A 113 -25.38 11.99 -3.72
CA PRO A 113 -24.82 12.53 -2.49
C PRO A 113 -25.76 12.30 -1.29
N GLY A 114 -25.20 11.82 -0.18
CA GLY A 114 -25.94 11.51 1.05
C GLY A 114 -26.78 10.23 1.03
N ALA A 115 -26.88 9.54 -0.11
CA ALA A 115 -27.54 8.26 -0.22
C ALA A 115 -26.80 7.37 -1.24
N PRO A 116 -25.56 6.94 -0.91
CA PRO A 116 -24.74 6.18 -1.82
C PRO A 116 -25.35 4.81 -2.13
N ALA A 117 -25.18 4.37 -3.36
CA ALA A 117 -25.54 3.06 -3.85
C ALA A 117 -24.31 2.43 -4.51
N TYR A 118 -23.35 1.97 -3.71
CA TYR A 118 -22.13 1.38 -4.24
C TYR A 118 -22.41 0.09 -5.01
N THR A 119 -21.71 -0.06 -6.13
CA THR A 119 -21.85 -1.22 -7.05
C THR A 119 -21.50 -2.56 -6.39
N GLY A 120 -20.66 -2.55 -5.35
CA GLY A 120 -20.09 -3.76 -4.78
C GLY A 120 -19.07 -4.45 -5.69
N ILE A 121 -18.59 -3.77 -6.73
CA ILE A 121 -17.62 -4.29 -7.71
C ILE A 121 -16.36 -3.42 -7.70
N ASN A 122 -15.21 -4.06 -7.51
CA ASN A 122 -13.92 -3.39 -7.36
C ASN A 122 -13.17 -3.34 -8.69
N ILE A 123 -13.06 -2.13 -9.25
CA ILE A 123 -12.38 -1.88 -10.52
C ILE A 123 -10.91 -1.56 -10.23
N PRO A 124 -9.93 -2.31 -10.75
CA PRO A 124 -8.51 -2.01 -10.53
C PRO A 124 -8.16 -0.61 -11.03
N VAL A 125 -7.42 0.14 -10.22
CA VAL A 125 -6.81 1.40 -10.66
C VAL A 125 -5.60 1.07 -11.52
N GLU A 126 -5.54 1.64 -12.72
CA GLU A 126 -4.43 1.45 -13.64
C GLU A 126 -3.45 2.63 -13.59
N ALA A 127 -2.17 2.32 -13.73
CA ALA A 127 -1.08 3.29 -13.82
C ALA A 127 -0.08 2.84 -14.89
N GLY A 128 0.19 3.71 -15.86
CA GLY A 128 1.13 3.39 -16.96
C GLY A 128 0.65 2.23 -17.85
N GLY A 129 -0.67 2.06 -17.99
CA GLY A 129 -1.28 1.07 -18.89
C GLY A 129 -1.39 -0.35 -18.33
N LYS A 130 -1.28 -0.51 -17.01
CA LYS A 130 -1.52 -1.79 -16.31
C LYS A 130 -2.08 -1.52 -14.91
N PRO A 131 -2.70 -2.52 -14.25
CA PRO A 131 -3.08 -2.41 -12.85
C PRO A 131 -1.91 -1.94 -11.97
N PHE A 132 -2.16 -0.96 -11.12
CA PHE A 132 -1.17 -0.43 -10.19
C PHE A 132 -0.93 -1.39 -9.03
N GLU A 133 0.33 -1.49 -8.61
CA GLU A 133 0.73 -2.18 -7.39
C GLU A 133 1.91 -1.42 -6.76
N MET A 134 1.74 -0.99 -5.51
CA MET A 134 2.82 -0.43 -4.70
C MET A 134 3.75 -1.55 -4.24
N ARG A 135 4.98 -1.55 -4.76
CA ARG A 135 5.99 -2.54 -4.37
C ARG A 135 6.21 -2.51 -2.86
N GLY A 136 5.96 -3.65 -2.22
CA GLY A 136 6.15 -3.82 -0.79
C GLY A 136 4.92 -3.48 0.06
N GLY A 137 3.74 -3.41 -0.54
CA GLY A 137 2.45 -3.23 0.15
C GLY A 137 2.06 -1.77 0.29
N LEU A 138 0.76 -1.50 0.29
CA LEU A 138 0.21 -0.16 0.44
C LEU A 138 -0.04 0.17 1.92
N THR A 139 0.29 1.39 2.33
CA THR A 139 -0.04 1.92 3.67
C THR A 139 -1.21 2.89 3.64
N ALA A 140 -1.11 3.87 2.74
CA ALA A 140 -2.09 4.92 2.46
C ALA A 140 -1.90 5.43 1.04
N ALA A 141 -3.01 5.82 0.41
CA ALA A 141 -3.05 6.59 -0.82
C ALA A 141 -3.79 7.90 -0.54
N ARG A 142 -3.30 8.99 -1.12
CA ARG A 142 -3.92 10.33 -1.04
C ARG A 142 -4.16 10.84 -2.45
N LEU A 143 -5.34 11.42 -2.66
CA LEU A 143 -5.68 12.15 -3.88
C LEU A 143 -5.38 13.63 -3.64
N VAL A 144 -4.51 14.19 -4.47
CA VAL A 144 -4.10 15.60 -4.36
C VAL A 144 -3.65 16.14 -5.71
N ASP A 145 -3.83 17.43 -5.98
CA ASP A 145 -3.24 18.10 -7.14
C ASP A 145 -1.72 18.33 -6.92
N TRP A 146 -0.92 17.29 -7.16
CA TRP A 146 0.52 17.29 -6.83
C TRP A 146 1.34 18.22 -7.72
N ASN A 147 0.93 18.43 -8.96
CA ASN A 147 1.65 19.25 -9.94
C ASN A 147 0.99 20.62 -10.21
N GLY A 148 -0.15 20.92 -9.58
CA GLY A 148 -0.84 22.20 -9.70
C GLY A 148 -1.57 22.38 -11.04
N ASP A 149 -1.93 21.28 -11.71
CA ASP A 149 -2.62 21.33 -13.00
C ASP A 149 -4.15 21.27 -12.90
N GLY A 150 -4.68 21.21 -11.68
CA GLY A 150 -6.11 21.14 -11.38
C GLY A 150 -6.71 19.73 -11.51
N LEU A 151 -5.89 18.71 -11.76
CA LEU A 151 -6.27 17.30 -11.75
C LEU A 151 -5.74 16.60 -10.49
N GLN A 152 -6.52 15.67 -9.97
CA GLN A 152 -6.14 14.91 -8.78
C GLN A 152 -5.17 13.79 -9.16
N ASP A 153 -3.98 13.82 -8.56
CA ASP A 153 -2.92 12.81 -8.62
C ASP A 153 -3.01 11.84 -7.43
N LEU A 154 -2.38 10.67 -7.54
CA LEU A 154 -2.28 9.73 -6.42
C LEU A 154 -0.88 9.75 -5.80
N VAL A 155 -0.78 10.07 -4.51
CA VAL A 155 0.44 9.91 -3.71
C VAL A 155 0.28 8.69 -2.80
N CYS A 156 1.12 7.69 -3.00
CA CYS A 156 1.04 6.39 -2.34
C CYS A 156 2.26 6.15 -1.46
N GLY A 157 2.04 5.69 -0.23
CA GLY A 157 3.07 5.21 0.69
C GLY A 157 3.23 3.68 0.65
N GLY A 158 4.45 3.22 0.86
CA GLY A 158 4.81 1.79 0.88
C GLY A 158 5.03 1.24 2.30
N PHE A 159 4.51 0.05 2.58
CA PHE A 159 4.71 -0.62 3.88
C PHE A 159 6.16 -1.07 4.08
N LYS A 160 6.82 -1.57 3.03
CA LYS A 160 8.26 -1.89 3.05
C LYS A 160 9.15 -0.70 2.64
N GLY A 161 8.62 0.52 2.76
CA GLY A 161 9.33 1.75 2.45
C GLY A 161 9.02 2.32 1.06
N GLY A 162 9.40 3.58 0.87
CA GLY A 162 9.20 4.34 -0.36
C GLY A 162 7.87 5.07 -0.46
N VAL A 163 7.87 6.18 -1.19
CA VAL A 163 6.68 6.96 -1.56
C VAL A 163 6.72 7.22 -3.05
N SER A 164 5.59 7.05 -3.73
CA SER A 164 5.47 7.27 -5.17
C SER A 164 4.25 8.13 -5.50
N VAL A 165 4.37 8.94 -6.56
CA VAL A 165 3.26 9.67 -7.16
C VAL A 165 2.87 9.06 -8.50
N LEU A 166 1.59 9.00 -8.77
CA LEU A 166 1.02 8.66 -10.05
C LEU A 166 0.31 9.91 -10.57
N VAL A 167 0.91 10.57 -11.57
CA VAL A 167 0.36 11.80 -12.14
C VAL A 167 -0.79 11.45 -13.09
N ASN A 168 -1.96 12.05 -12.87
CA ASN A 168 -3.11 12.00 -13.72
C ASN A 168 -2.83 12.78 -15.02
N LYS A 169 -2.91 12.07 -16.14
CA LYS A 169 -2.74 12.63 -17.50
C LYS A 169 -4.04 12.54 -18.30
N GLY A 170 -5.15 12.33 -17.62
CA GLY A 170 -6.47 12.17 -18.18
C GLY A 170 -7.27 13.47 -18.10
N GLN A 171 -8.53 13.33 -17.71
CA GLN A 171 -9.43 14.42 -17.39
C GLN A 171 -9.90 14.27 -15.94
N ARG A 172 -10.63 15.26 -15.43
CA ARG A 172 -11.18 15.24 -14.08
C ARG A 172 -12.16 14.08 -13.89
N ASP A 173 -13.10 13.93 -14.83
CA ASP A 173 -14.13 12.88 -14.87
C ASP A 173 -13.61 11.50 -15.36
N LYS A 174 -12.38 11.47 -15.89
CA LYS A 174 -11.77 10.29 -16.50
C LYS A 174 -10.27 10.26 -16.22
N PRO A 175 -9.87 10.02 -14.95
CA PRO A 175 -8.46 10.02 -14.59
C PRO A 175 -7.71 8.91 -15.31
N ARG A 176 -6.50 9.23 -15.78
CA ARG A 176 -5.59 8.29 -16.44
C ARG A 176 -4.19 8.47 -15.91
N PHE A 177 -3.80 7.62 -14.97
CA PHE A 177 -2.52 7.76 -14.30
C PHE A 177 -1.35 7.28 -15.15
N GLY A 178 -0.28 8.07 -15.16
CA GLY A 178 1.02 7.69 -15.71
C GLY A 178 1.72 6.60 -14.90
N ALA A 179 2.87 6.13 -15.39
CA ALA A 179 3.71 5.21 -14.62
C ALA A 179 4.13 5.85 -13.27
N PRO A 180 4.20 5.08 -12.18
CA PRO A 180 4.60 5.61 -10.88
C PRO A 180 5.98 6.27 -10.91
N LYS A 181 6.10 7.44 -10.28
CA LYS A 181 7.36 8.14 -10.06
C LYS A 181 7.70 8.11 -8.58
N THR A 182 8.90 7.68 -8.23
CA THR A 182 9.36 7.67 -6.84
C THR A 182 9.63 9.09 -6.34
N LEU A 183 8.97 9.49 -5.25
CA LEU A 183 9.24 10.73 -4.53
C LEU A 183 10.28 10.49 -3.42
N ILE A 184 10.10 9.41 -2.66
CA ILE A 184 11.04 8.99 -1.62
C ILE A 184 11.45 7.56 -1.92
N ALA A 185 12.75 7.34 -2.11
CA ALA A 185 13.29 5.99 -2.31
C ALA A 185 13.27 5.21 -0.99
N LYS A 186 13.23 3.89 -1.09
CA LYS A 186 13.38 3.03 0.08
C LYS A 186 14.74 3.29 0.75
N ALA A 187 14.73 3.64 2.03
CA ALA A 187 15.94 3.84 2.81
C ALA A 187 16.71 2.52 2.98
N LYS A 188 18.04 2.58 2.86
CA LYS A 188 18.92 1.40 2.98
C LYS A 188 19.39 1.12 4.42
N ARG A 189 19.36 2.13 5.31
CA ARG A 189 19.60 2.19 6.78
C ARG A 189 19.91 3.66 7.14
N ASN A 190 19.88 4.05 8.41
CA ASN A 190 20.26 5.38 8.98
C ASN A 190 19.14 6.43 9.09
N GLY A 191 18.27 6.31 10.10
CA GLY A 191 17.44 7.41 10.63
C GLY A 191 16.33 7.95 9.72
N ALA A 192 16.38 7.65 8.42
CA ALA A 192 15.30 7.85 7.47
C ALA A 192 14.25 6.75 7.61
N PRO A 193 12.97 7.05 7.37
CA PRO A 193 11.90 6.08 7.55
C PRO A 193 11.97 5.01 6.46
N SER A 194 11.91 3.76 6.87
CA SER A 194 12.12 2.57 6.02
C SER A 194 10.92 1.63 5.99
N GLU A 195 9.99 1.76 6.92
CA GLU A 195 8.84 0.86 7.09
C GLU A 195 7.58 1.65 7.45
N GLY A 196 6.44 1.20 6.94
CA GLY A 196 5.12 1.76 7.25
C GLY A 196 5.00 3.24 6.91
N LEU A 197 5.37 3.65 5.68
CA LEU A 197 5.35 5.07 5.32
C LEU A 197 3.92 5.56 5.08
N TYR A 198 3.33 6.28 6.01
CA TYR A 198 2.06 6.96 5.86
C TYR A 198 2.31 8.39 5.40
N VAL A 199 1.82 8.73 4.21
CA VAL A 199 2.13 10.00 3.55
C VAL A 199 0.94 10.96 3.61
N ASP A 200 1.24 12.23 3.86
CA ASP A 200 0.30 13.35 3.82
C ASP A 200 0.93 14.52 3.04
N PRO A 201 0.48 14.78 1.81
CA PRO A 201 0.90 15.96 1.04
C PRO A 201 0.32 17.24 1.63
N VAL A 202 1.15 18.26 1.83
CA VAL A 202 0.75 19.54 2.43
C VAL A 202 1.64 20.68 1.91
N ASP A 203 1.07 21.85 1.66
CA ASP A 203 1.86 23.07 1.44
C ASP A 203 2.30 23.61 2.81
N TYR A 204 3.45 23.12 3.30
CA TYR A 204 3.89 23.39 4.67
C TYR A 204 4.50 24.80 4.83
N ASP A 205 5.15 25.31 3.79
CA ASP A 205 5.82 26.62 3.83
C ASP A 205 5.09 27.75 3.09
N GLY A 206 3.98 27.44 2.42
CA GLY A 206 3.09 28.40 1.77
C GLY A 206 3.61 28.88 0.42
N ASP A 207 4.50 28.13 -0.23
CA ASP A 207 5.05 28.48 -1.54
C ASP A 207 4.20 28.00 -2.72
N GLY A 208 3.15 27.22 -2.43
CA GLY A 208 2.18 26.72 -3.40
C GLY A 208 2.57 25.38 -4.04
N ASP A 209 3.73 24.81 -3.70
CA ASP A 209 4.02 23.41 -3.98
C ASP A 209 3.75 22.53 -2.76
N LEU A 210 3.50 21.24 -3.01
CA LEU A 210 3.20 20.30 -1.93
C LEU A 210 4.46 19.62 -1.44
N ASP A 211 4.69 19.75 -0.14
CA ASP A 211 5.63 18.97 0.66
C ASP A 211 5.00 17.65 1.10
N LEU A 212 5.82 16.77 1.69
CA LEU A 212 5.33 15.52 2.28
C LEU A 212 5.63 15.47 3.78
N LEU A 213 4.59 15.30 4.58
CA LEU A 213 4.70 14.76 5.93
C LEU A 213 4.59 13.24 5.85
N VAL A 214 5.62 12.54 6.35
CA VAL A 214 5.69 11.08 6.28
C VAL A 214 5.83 10.53 7.68
N GLY A 215 4.79 9.87 8.18
CA GLY A 215 4.86 9.03 9.37
C GLY A 215 5.44 7.67 9.03
N GLY A 216 6.20 7.07 9.93
CA GLY A 216 6.73 5.74 9.71
C GLY A 216 7.70 5.28 10.78
N ILE A 217 8.46 4.24 10.45
CA ILE A 217 9.48 3.67 11.31
C ILE A 217 10.83 3.79 10.61
N ALA A 218 11.80 4.36 11.32
CA ALA A 218 13.20 4.33 10.93
C ALA A 218 13.93 3.21 11.69
N GLN A 219 14.86 2.57 11.00
CA GLN A 219 15.87 1.74 11.64
C GLN A 219 17.04 2.64 12.06
N VAL A 220 17.30 2.69 13.36
CA VAL A 220 18.45 3.40 13.93
C VAL A 220 19.49 2.40 14.42
N PRO A 221 20.79 2.70 14.29
CA PRO A 221 21.83 1.86 14.85
C PRO A 221 21.62 1.70 16.36
N SER A 222 21.61 0.46 16.83
CA SER A 222 21.73 0.16 18.25
C SER A 222 23.19 0.25 18.69
N GLU A 223 23.44 0.46 19.99
CA GLU A 223 24.79 0.33 20.54
C GLU A 223 25.36 -1.05 20.18
N GLN A 224 26.45 -1.04 19.43
CA GLN A 224 27.17 -2.24 19.05
C GLN A 224 28.19 -2.58 20.13
N THR A 225 28.26 -3.85 20.49
CA THR A 225 29.43 -4.32 21.24
C THR A 225 30.65 -4.16 20.32
N PRO A 226 31.78 -3.58 20.78
CA PRO A 226 32.97 -3.46 19.94
C PRO A 226 33.39 -4.82 19.40
N LEU A 227 33.42 -4.94 18.07
CA LEU A 227 33.88 -6.14 17.39
C LEU A 227 35.41 -6.17 17.40
N SER A 228 35.98 -7.38 17.49
CA SER A 228 37.38 -7.59 17.13
C SER A 228 37.62 -7.31 15.65
N ASP A 229 38.88 -7.06 15.25
CA ASP A 229 39.25 -6.84 13.85
C ASP A 229 38.81 -8.01 12.95
N GLU A 230 38.86 -9.25 13.46
CA GLU A 230 38.41 -10.45 12.75
C GLU A 230 36.88 -10.47 12.58
N GLU A 231 36.14 -10.14 13.63
CA GLU A 231 34.66 -10.07 13.57
C GLU A 231 34.19 -8.96 12.63
N ALA A 232 34.83 -7.79 12.67
CA ALA A 232 34.54 -6.68 11.77
C ALA A 232 34.80 -7.05 10.30
N ALA A 233 35.96 -7.66 10.00
CA ALA A 233 36.29 -8.12 8.66
C ALA A 233 35.30 -9.21 8.16
N ASN A 234 34.91 -10.13 9.04
CA ASN A 234 33.91 -11.14 8.73
C ASN A 234 32.53 -10.52 8.45
N LEU A 235 32.11 -9.55 9.26
CA LEU A 235 30.85 -8.85 9.10
C LEU A 235 30.77 -8.14 7.74
N ASP A 236 31.80 -7.35 7.39
CA ASP A 236 31.88 -6.67 6.09
C ASP A 236 31.80 -7.66 4.92
N GLN A 237 32.51 -8.79 5.02
CA GLN A 237 32.48 -9.83 4.01
C GLN A 237 31.07 -10.45 3.88
N TRP A 238 30.41 -10.73 5.00
CA TRP A 238 29.08 -11.35 5.03
C TRP A 238 28.00 -10.40 4.53
N MET A 239 28.04 -9.11 4.89
CA MET A 239 27.11 -8.10 4.40
C MET A 239 27.22 -7.92 2.88
N ASN A 240 28.44 -7.78 2.35
CA ASN A 240 28.67 -7.69 0.91
C ASN A 240 28.19 -8.95 0.17
N LYS A 241 28.33 -10.12 0.79
CA LYS A 241 27.82 -11.38 0.23
C LYS A 241 26.29 -11.43 0.28
N LEU A 242 25.68 -10.98 1.37
CA LEU A 242 24.23 -10.94 1.55
C LEU A 242 23.59 -10.05 0.48
N GLU A 243 24.09 -8.82 0.29
CA GLU A 243 23.57 -7.89 -0.73
C GLU A 243 23.57 -8.52 -2.13
N LYS A 244 24.65 -9.21 -2.51
CA LYS A 244 24.76 -9.90 -3.80
C LYS A 244 23.75 -11.03 -3.96
N LEU A 245 23.55 -11.84 -2.90
CA LEU A 245 22.61 -12.95 -2.93
C LEU A 245 21.16 -12.46 -2.96
N GLU A 246 20.85 -11.37 -2.26
CA GLU A 246 19.52 -10.74 -2.31
C GLU A 246 19.24 -10.13 -3.68
N ALA A 247 20.20 -9.42 -4.27
CA ALA A 247 20.09 -8.92 -5.63
C ALA A 247 19.89 -10.07 -6.65
N GLN A 248 20.59 -11.19 -6.46
CA GLN A 248 20.40 -12.39 -7.26
C GLN A 248 18.99 -12.98 -7.09
N SER A 249 18.48 -13.06 -5.86
CA SER A 249 17.13 -13.55 -5.57
C SER A 249 16.08 -12.67 -6.26
N ILE A 250 16.18 -11.35 -6.11
CA ILE A 250 15.31 -10.38 -6.77
C ILE A 250 15.33 -10.57 -8.29
N ALA A 251 16.53 -10.63 -8.89
CA ALA A 251 16.67 -10.80 -10.33
C ALA A 251 16.05 -12.12 -10.82
N LEU A 252 16.16 -13.21 -10.05
CA LEU A 252 15.53 -14.47 -10.41
C LEU A 252 14.00 -14.39 -10.37
N TYR A 253 13.42 -13.73 -9.36
CA TYR A 253 11.98 -13.49 -9.31
C TYR A 253 11.49 -12.58 -10.44
N GLU A 254 12.22 -11.50 -10.76
CA GLU A 254 11.86 -10.64 -11.90
C GLU A 254 11.94 -11.39 -13.24
N ASN A 255 12.93 -12.27 -13.40
CA ASN A 255 13.06 -13.11 -14.59
C ASN A 255 11.94 -14.15 -14.67
N LEU A 256 11.58 -14.76 -13.55
CA LEU A 256 10.45 -15.68 -13.47
C LEU A 256 9.14 -14.96 -13.83
N GLU A 257 8.90 -13.77 -13.28
CA GLU A 257 7.72 -12.96 -13.57
C GLU A 257 7.61 -12.65 -15.07
N LYS A 258 8.72 -12.23 -15.70
CA LYS A 258 8.80 -11.99 -17.15
C LYS A 258 8.54 -13.27 -17.96
N ALA A 259 9.19 -14.38 -17.60
CA ALA A 259 9.02 -15.66 -18.29
C ALA A 259 7.58 -16.17 -18.22
N LEU A 260 6.91 -15.88 -17.10
CA LEU A 260 5.55 -16.28 -16.86
C LEU A 260 4.51 -15.27 -17.34
N ALA A 261 4.89 -14.16 -17.98
CA ALA A 261 3.98 -13.05 -18.28
C ALA A 261 2.64 -13.50 -18.92
N ASN A 262 2.72 -14.43 -19.88
CA ASN A 262 1.58 -14.95 -20.65
C ASN A 262 0.93 -16.22 -20.09
N PHE A 263 1.38 -16.72 -18.94
CA PHE A 263 0.86 -17.93 -18.31
C PHE A 263 -0.43 -17.65 -17.52
N SER A 264 -1.32 -18.63 -17.42
CA SER A 264 -2.50 -18.54 -16.55
C SER A 264 -2.08 -18.53 -15.06
N LYS A 265 -2.92 -18.01 -14.15
CA LYS A 265 -2.58 -17.98 -12.71
C LYS A 265 -2.38 -19.38 -12.10
N LYS A 266 -3.02 -20.43 -12.65
CA LYS A 266 -2.78 -21.81 -12.21
C LYS A 266 -1.37 -22.26 -12.57
N GLU A 267 -0.94 -21.98 -13.80
CA GLU A 267 0.39 -22.31 -14.27
C GLU A 267 1.45 -21.43 -13.59
N LYS A 268 1.19 -20.13 -13.41
CA LYS A 268 2.04 -19.22 -12.63
C LYS A 268 2.24 -19.73 -11.21
N ARG A 269 1.17 -20.15 -10.52
CA ARG A 269 1.24 -20.68 -9.15
C ARG A 269 2.00 -22.00 -9.10
N ALA A 270 1.79 -22.88 -10.09
CA ALA A 270 2.53 -24.14 -10.19
C ALA A 270 4.03 -23.88 -10.43
N ALA A 271 4.35 -23.03 -11.40
CA ALA A 271 5.72 -22.65 -11.74
C ALA A 271 6.42 -21.91 -10.60
N LEU A 272 5.73 -21.02 -9.88
CA LEU A 272 6.25 -20.34 -8.70
C LEU A 272 6.55 -21.35 -7.59
N LYS A 273 5.65 -22.29 -7.33
CA LYS A 273 5.85 -23.34 -6.33
C LYS A 273 7.03 -24.24 -6.71
N GLU A 274 7.12 -24.63 -7.98
CA GLU A 274 8.24 -25.42 -8.50
C GLU A 274 9.56 -24.66 -8.37
N PHE A 275 9.60 -23.40 -8.81
CA PHE A 275 10.75 -22.51 -8.69
C PHE A 275 11.22 -22.35 -7.24
N GLN A 276 10.30 -22.08 -6.30
CA GLN A 276 10.60 -21.97 -4.87
C GLN A 276 11.10 -23.30 -4.27
N SER A 277 10.53 -24.43 -4.71
CA SER A 277 10.98 -25.76 -4.29
C SER A 277 12.26 -26.23 -5.00
N GLY A 278 12.73 -25.48 -5.99
CA GLY A 278 13.90 -25.81 -6.78
C GLY A 278 15.17 -25.75 -5.94
N LYS A 279 16.05 -26.75 -6.10
CA LYS A 279 17.30 -26.86 -5.33
C LYS A 279 18.14 -25.59 -5.36
N ALA A 280 18.20 -24.89 -6.50
CA ALA A 280 18.95 -23.64 -6.64
C ALA A 280 18.38 -22.52 -5.76
N MET A 281 17.06 -22.37 -5.71
CA MET A 281 16.42 -21.36 -4.85
C MET A 281 16.53 -21.74 -3.39
N GLN A 282 16.29 -22.99 -3.02
CA GLN A 282 16.49 -23.44 -1.64
C GLN A 282 17.92 -23.19 -1.17
N MET A 283 18.93 -23.50 -1.99
CA MET A 283 20.32 -23.21 -1.65
C MET A 283 20.62 -21.71 -1.51
N LEU A 284 19.99 -20.87 -2.32
CA LEU A 284 20.12 -19.42 -2.26
C LEU A 284 19.48 -18.87 -0.97
N GLU A 285 18.22 -19.23 -0.70
CA GLU A 285 17.48 -18.84 0.51
C GLU A 285 18.18 -19.34 1.78
N ASP A 286 18.65 -20.58 1.80
CA ASP A 286 19.43 -21.12 2.91
C ASP A 286 20.73 -20.34 3.13
N SER A 287 21.38 -19.90 2.06
CA SER A 287 22.61 -19.13 2.16
C SER A 287 22.36 -17.73 2.69
N ILE A 288 21.27 -17.09 2.26
CA ILE A 288 20.78 -15.82 2.78
C ILE A 288 20.43 -15.97 4.27
N ALA A 289 19.64 -16.97 4.64
CA ALA A 289 19.25 -17.24 6.02
C ALA A 289 20.45 -17.52 6.93
N ARG A 290 21.45 -18.28 6.46
CA ARG A 290 22.70 -18.49 7.22
C ARG A 290 23.48 -17.21 7.42
N LEU A 291 23.55 -16.32 6.43
CA LEU A 291 24.23 -15.04 6.57
C LEU A 291 23.48 -14.13 7.54
N TYR A 292 22.16 -14.06 7.47
CA TYR A 292 21.34 -13.36 8.46
C TYR A 292 21.62 -13.83 9.88
N THR A 293 21.66 -15.15 10.11
CA THR A 293 21.99 -15.72 11.43
C THR A 293 23.39 -15.37 11.89
N LYS A 294 24.38 -15.34 10.98
CA LYS A 294 25.76 -14.97 11.32
C LYS A 294 25.90 -13.48 11.64
N ILE A 295 25.34 -12.63 10.79
CA ILE A 295 25.33 -11.18 10.94
C ILE A 295 24.61 -10.80 12.23
N GLY A 296 23.43 -11.37 12.50
CA GLY A 296 22.66 -11.08 13.72
C GLY A 296 23.29 -11.58 15.03
N LYS A 297 24.40 -12.32 14.99
CA LYS A 297 25.21 -12.63 16.17
C LYS A 297 26.25 -11.55 16.47
N LEU A 298 26.66 -10.79 15.46
CA LEU A 298 27.69 -9.75 15.57
C LEU A 298 27.07 -8.34 15.60
N GLU A 299 26.00 -8.12 14.82
CA GLU A 299 25.22 -6.89 14.88
C GLU A 299 24.08 -7.04 15.90
N SER A 300 24.04 -6.12 16.86
CA SER A 300 22.79 -5.82 17.56
C SER A 300 21.74 -5.47 16.51
N ALA A 301 20.53 -6.05 16.62
CA ALA A 301 19.42 -5.68 15.75
C ALA A 301 19.20 -4.16 15.83
N PRO A 302 18.98 -3.47 14.69
CA PRO A 302 18.73 -2.04 14.72
C PRO A 302 17.51 -1.76 15.59
N ALA A 303 17.57 -0.70 16.40
CA ALA A 303 16.39 -0.26 17.11
C ALA A 303 15.40 0.36 16.10
N ARG A 304 14.12 0.28 16.45
CA ARG A 304 13.03 0.84 15.63
C ARG A 304 12.50 2.05 16.34
N GLU A 305 12.56 3.19 15.66
CA GLU A 305 12.00 4.44 16.15
C GLU A 305 10.87 4.87 15.21
N SER A 306 9.69 5.09 15.78
CA SER A 306 8.59 5.72 15.07
C SER A 306 8.76 7.23 15.06
N GLY A 307 8.45 7.87 13.94
CA GLY A 307 8.56 9.32 13.81
C GLY A 307 7.70 9.89 12.71
N ILE A 308 7.83 11.20 12.54
CA ILE A 308 7.26 11.96 11.42
C ILE A 308 8.42 12.75 10.80
N TRP A 309 8.58 12.64 9.48
CA TRP A 309 9.60 13.32 8.70
C TRP A 309 8.95 14.28 7.70
N LEU A 310 9.46 15.51 7.64
CA LEU A 310 9.07 16.49 6.64
C LEU A 310 10.05 16.43 5.45
N TYR A 311 9.53 16.22 4.26
CA TYR A 311 10.26 16.30 3.00
C TYR A 311 9.79 17.53 2.24
N ARG A 312 10.61 18.58 2.28
CA ARG A 312 10.34 19.81 1.55
C ARG A 312 10.67 19.65 0.07
N ARG A 313 9.73 20.02 -0.77
CA ARG A 313 9.92 20.25 -2.19
C ARG A 313 10.48 21.67 -2.37
N ARG A 314 11.16 21.89 -3.49
CA ARG A 314 11.91 23.12 -3.81
C ARG A 314 11.90 23.32 -5.31
#